data_AF-A0A1I2E899-F1
#
_entry.id   AF-A0A1I2E899-F1
#
_cell.length_a   1.000
_cell.length_b   1.000
_cell.length_c   1.000
_cell.angle_alpha   90.00
_cell.angle_beta   90.00
_cell.angle_gamma   90.00
#
_symmetry.space_group_name_H-M   'P 1'
#
loop_
_entity.id
_entity.type
_entity.pdbx_description
1 polymer ?
#
loop_
_entity_poly.entity_id
_entity_poly.type
_entity_poly.pdbx_seq_one_letter_code
_entity_poly.pdbx_strand_id
1 'polypeptide(L)' 'MLRNSTFSVITVTIYLVVYCFLLQIERTQWLGFLMFTLSPILVIWMVYTVLKYGVYNGRELAEGEEYGYQDKIIKHEG' A
#
# COMPACT_ATOMS: atom_id res chain seq x y z
N MET A 1 12.31 -13.12 -5.46
CA MET A 1 11.95 -11.95 -4.62
C MET A 1 10.65 -11.27 -5.03
N LEU A 2 10.21 -11.31 -6.31
CA LEU A 2 8.95 -10.73 -6.83
C LEU A 2 7.62 -11.37 -6.33
N ARG A 3 7.68 -12.38 -5.45
CA ARG A 3 6.49 -13.12 -5.00
C ARG A 3 5.88 -12.56 -3.71
N ASN A 4 6.48 -11.54 -3.12
CA ASN A 4 6.05 -11.01 -1.83
C ASN A 4 5.61 -9.55 -2.02
N SER A 5 4.31 -9.30 -1.88
CA SER A 5 3.72 -7.95 -1.96
C SER A 5 4.38 -6.97 -0.99
N THR A 6 4.90 -7.47 0.12
CA THR A 6 5.71 -6.73 1.10
C THR A 6 6.92 -6.02 0.46
N PHE A 7 7.54 -6.61 -0.56
CA PHE A 7 8.69 -5.99 -1.22
C PHE A 7 8.31 -4.69 -1.94
N SER A 8 7.19 -4.69 -2.66
CA SER A 8 6.71 -3.50 -3.35
C SER A 8 6.28 -2.42 -2.36
N VAL A 9 5.63 -2.81 -1.25
CA VAL A 9 5.25 -1.87 -0.19
C VAL A 9 6.48 -1.21 0.45
N ILE A 10 7.51 -2.00 0.81
CA ILE A 10 8.76 -1.46 1.38
C ILE A 10 9.43 -0.52 0.39
N THR A 11 9.52 -0.91 -0.88
CA THR A 11 10.15 -0.10 -1.94
C THR A 11 9.47 1.25 -2.09
N VAL A 12 8.14 1.27 -2.20
CA VAL A 12 7.38 2.53 -2.34
C VAL A 12 7.43 3.35 -1.05
N THR A 13 7.48 2.72 0.12
CA THR A 13 7.63 3.42 1.40
C THR A 13 9.00 4.13 1.49
N ILE A 14 10.09 3.44 1.15
CA ILE A 14 11.44 4.04 1.14
C ILE A 14 11.47 5.21 0.15
N TYR A 15 10.90 5.03 -1.03
CA TYR A 15 10.79 6.10 -2.03
C TYR A 15 10.07 7.34 -1.48
N LEU A 16 8.94 7.15 -0.79
CA LEU A 16 8.20 8.23 -0.16
C LEU A 16 9.00 8.93 0.95
N VAL A 17 9.71 8.16 1.79
CA VAL A 17 10.58 8.72 2.83
C VAL A 17 11.67 9.59 2.22
N VAL A 18 12.34 9.12 1.17
CA VAL A 18 13.34 9.91 0.44
C VAL A 18 12.73 11.19 -0.15
N TYR A 19 11.55 11.10 -0.74
CA TYR A 19 10.82 12.27 -1.25
C TYR A 19 10.57 13.29 -0.14
N CYS A 20 10.06 12.86 1.03
CA CYS A 20 9.83 13.74 2.18
C CYS A 20 11.11 14.42 2.68
N PHE A 21 12.25 13.71 2.70
CA PHE A 21 13.54 14.30 3.08
C PHE A 21 14.01 15.36 2.07
N LEU A 22 13.86 15.10 0.78
CA LEU A 22 14.27 16.04 -0.28
C LEU A 22 13.43 17.32 -0.30
N LEU A 23 12.19 17.28 0.19
CA LEU A 23 11.36 18.48 0.31
C LEU A 23 11.87 19.46 1.38
N GLN A 24 12.65 18.99 2.36
CA GLN A 24 13.21 19.84 3.42
C GLN A 24 14.42 20.67 2.97
N ILE A 25 14.99 20.36 1.80
CA ILE A 25 16.20 21.01 1.29
C ILE A 25 15.78 21.87 0.09
N GLU A 26 15.85 23.21 0.22
CA GLU A 26 15.37 24.15 -0.81
C GLU A 26 15.97 23.90 -2.21
N ARG A 27 17.24 23.47 -2.26
CA ARG A 27 17.95 23.22 -3.53
C ARG A 27 17.44 21.98 -4.28
N THR A 28 16.76 21.06 -3.62
CA THR A 28 16.32 19.79 -4.22
C THR A 28 14.85 19.77 -4.63
N GLN A 29 14.18 20.92 -4.66
CA GLN A 29 12.79 21.04 -5.11
C GLN A 29 12.56 20.45 -6.51
N TRP A 30 13.52 20.63 -7.44
CA TRP A 30 13.41 20.07 -8.79
C TRP A 30 13.42 18.54 -8.81
N LEU A 31 14.21 17.89 -7.93
CA LEU A 31 14.17 16.44 -7.71
C LEU A 31 12.79 16.03 -7.18
N GLY A 32 12.25 16.80 -6.23
CA GLY A 32 10.90 16.59 -5.69
C GLY A 32 9.83 16.55 -6.78
N PHE A 33 9.85 17.52 -7.71
CA PHE A 33 8.92 17.54 -8.85
C PHE A 33 9.05 16.31 -9.76
N LEU A 34 10.28 15.89 -10.07
CA LEU A 34 10.51 14.68 -10.88
C LEU A 34 10.02 13.43 -10.16
N MET A 35 10.31 13.30 -8.88
CA MET A 35 9.83 12.18 -8.07
C MET A 35 8.30 12.17 -8.03
N PHE A 36 7.67 13.30 -7.73
CA PHE A 36 6.21 13.40 -7.73
C PHE A 36 5.59 12.96 -9.07
N THR A 37 6.18 13.38 -10.18
CA THR A 37 5.71 13.01 -11.53
C THR A 37 5.86 11.52 -11.83
N LEU A 38 6.91 10.87 -11.32
CA LEU A 38 7.14 9.43 -11.48
C LEU A 38 6.37 8.57 -10.46
N SER A 39 5.90 9.17 -9.37
CA SER A 39 5.23 8.46 -8.27
C SER A 39 4.00 7.64 -8.70
N PRO A 40 3.14 8.05 -9.67
CA PRO A 40 1.98 7.26 -10.07
C PRO A 40 2.37 5.88 -10.61
N ILE A 41 3.50 5.79 -11.33
CA ILE A 41 3.99 4.54 -11.90
C ILE A 41 4.35 3.55 -10.77
N LEU A 42 5.05 4.03 -9.74
CA LEU A 42 5.43 3.22 -8.59
C LEU A 42 4.21 2.77 -7.77
N VAL A 43 3.25 3.67 -7.54
CA VAL A 43 2.02 3.36 -6.80
C VAL A 43 1.17 2.33 -7.56
N ILE A 44 0.98 2.51 -8.87
CA ILE A 44 0.23 1.56 -9.71
C ILE A 44 0.91 0.19 -9.68
N TRP A 45 2.24 0.15 -9.82
CA TRP A 45 2.99 -1.10 -9.75
C TRP A 45 2.85 -1.79 -8.38
N MET A 46 2.90 -1.03 -7.28
CA MET A 46 2.68 -1.57 -5.95
C MET A 46 1.27 -2.13 -5.80
N VAL A 47 0.23 -1.38 -6.18
CA VAL A 47 -1.17 -1.85 -6.12
C VAL A 47 -1.34 -3.12 -6.95
N TYR A 48 -0.84 -3.15 -8.18
CA TYR A 48 -0.88 -4.35 -9.02
C TYR A 48 -0.20 -5.55 -8.35
N THR A 49 0.97 -5.33 -7.73
CA THR A 49 1.71 -6.40 -7.05
C THR A 49 0.94 -6.91 -5.82
N VAL A 50 0.33 -6.01 -5.04
CA VAL A 50 -0.49 -6.36 -3.87
C VAL A 50 -1.71 -7.15 -4.30
N LEU A 51 -2.43 -6.73 -5.34
CA LEU A 51 -3.61 -7.44 -5.83
C LEU A 51 -3.26 -8.81 -6.42
N LYS A 52 -2.10 -8.94 -7.09
CA LYS A 52 -1.71 -10.17 -7.77
C LYS A 52 -1.04 -11.21 -6.85
N TYR A 53 -0.29 -10.75 -5.86
CA TYR A 53 0.55 -11.62 -5.02
C TYR A 53 0.26 -11.49 -3.52
N GLY A 54 -0.66 -10.61 -3.12
CA GLY A 54 -1.13 -10.52 -1.75
C GLY A 54 -1.91 -11.78 -1.39
N VAL A 55 -1.37 -12.56 -0.46
CA VAL A 55 -2.07 -13.72 0.09
C VAL A 55 -3.00 -13.22 1.20
N TYR A 56 -4.31 -13.30 0.96
CA TYR A 56 -5.30 -13.11 2.02
C TYR A 56 -5.43 -14.42 2.80
N ASN A 57 -5.01 -14.43 4.07
CA ASN A 57 -5.12 -15.57 4.98
C ASN A 57 -6.31 -15.44 5.96
N GLY A 58 -7.22 -14.50 5.73
CA GLY A 58 -8.39 -14.30 6.58
C GLY A 58 -9.54 -15.25 6.24
N ARG A 59 -10.56 -15.29 7.09
CA ARG A 59 -11.80 -16.04 6.84
C ARG A 59 -12.53 -15.40 5.65
N GLU A 60 -13.07 -16.22 4.75
CA GLU A 60 -14.01 -15.74 3.74
C GLU A 60 -15.25 -15.12 4.40
N LEU A 61 -15.90 -14.20 3.69
CA LEU A 61 -17.12 -13.54 4.19
C LEU A 61 -18.24 -14.57 4.30
N ALA A 62 -18.88 -14.65 5.47
CA ALA A 62 -20.09 -15.46 5.62
C ALA A 62 -21.29 -14.80 4.93
N GLU A 63 -22.35 -15.57 4.65
CA GLU A 63 -23.59 -15.02 4.11
C GLU A 63 -24.15 -13.93 5.05
N GLY A 64 -24.32 -12.71 4.53
CA GLY A 64 -24.79 -11.54 5.30
C GLY A 64 -23.68 -10.68 5.91
N GLU A 65 -22.41 -11.04 5.74
CA GLU A 65 -21.28 -10.20 6.17
C GLU A 65 -20.84 -9.20 5.09
N GLU A 66 -20.65 -7.94 5.50
CA GLU A 66 -20.14 -6.88 4.63
C GLU A 66 -18.61 -6.80 4.67
N TYR A 67 -18.01 -6.54 3.50
CA TYR A 67 -16.56 -6.35 3.35
C TYR A 67 -16.08 -5.22 4.26
N GLY A 68 -15.02 -5.46 5.04
CA GLY A 68 -14.40 -4.43 5.88
C GLY A 68 -14.91 -4.33 7.33
N TYR A 69 -15.84 -5.20 7.76
CA TYR A 69 -16.35 -5.21 9.15
C TYR A 69 -15.95 -6.44 9.95
N GLN A 70 -14.84 -7.11 9.59
CA GLN A 70 -14.34 -8.28 10.30
C GLN A 70 -13.91 -7.98 11.76
N ASP A 71 -13.78 -6.70 12.10
CA ASP A 71 -13.47 -6.22 13.45
C ASP A 71 -14.71 -6.14 14.36
N LYS A 72 -15.93 -6.26 13.82
CA LYS A 72 -17.15 -6.26 14.63
C LYS A 72 -17.27 -7.60 15.35
N ILE A 73 -17.22 -7.56 16.68
CA ILE A 73 -17.51 -8.72 17.53
C ILE A 73 -18.98 -9.09 17.30
N ILE A 74 -19.22 -10.18 16.57
CA ILE A 74 -20.57 -10.72 16.38
C ILE A 74 -21.02 -11.26 17.74
N LYS A 75 -21.87 -10.51 18.45
CA LYS A 75 -22.61 -11.04 19.59
C LYS A 75 -23.65 -12.00 19.04
N HIS A 76 -23.45 -13.29 19.27
CA HIS A 76 -24.53 -14.27 19.17
C HIS A 76 -25.49 -14.01 20.34
N GLU A 77 -26.55 -13.26 20.07
CA GLU A 77 -27.73 -13.29 20.93
C GLU A 77 -28.45 -14.62 20.65
N GLY A 78 -28.55 -15.45 21.69
CA GLY A 78 -29.13 -16.79 21.65
C GLY A 78 -30.63 -16.82 21.86
#